data_AF-A0A355UL69-F1
#
_entry.id   AF-A0A355UL69-F1
#
_cell.length_a   1.000
_cell.length_b   1.000
_cell.length_c   1.000
_cell.angle_alpha   90.00
_cell.angle_beta   90.00
_cell.angle_gamma   90.00
#
_symmetry.space_group_name_H-M   'P 1'
#
loop_
_entity.id
_entity.type
_entity.pdbx_description
1 polymer ?
#
loop_
_entity_poly.entity_id
_entity_poly.type
_entity_poly.pdbx_seq_one_letter_code
_entity_poly.pdbx_strand_id
1 'polypeptide(L)'
;AGLHTQTLQTIKGCDSIVNLTLTVNQPAFTNLVAEICQGETYTLNGFNEDETGFYTQTLQTAKGCDSIVNLTLTVNQPAVTNLTAEICQGVTYTDNGFNVSTAGLHTQTLQTAKGCDSIVNLTLTVNQPAITNLTAEICQGETYTLNGFNVSTAGLHTQ
;
A
#
# COMPACT_ATOMS: atom_id res chain seq x y z
N ALA A 1 40.14 -8.38 -28.82
CA ALA A 1 41.05 -9.54 -28.93
C ALA A 1 42.43 -9.04 -29.35
N GLY A 2 43.50 -9.67 -28.90
CA GLY A 2 44.88 -9.29 -29.22
C GLY A 2 45.78 -10.52 -29.35
N LEU A 3 46.76 -10.45 -30.26
CA LEU A 3 47.80 -11.46 -30.41
C LEU A 3 49.05 -10.98 -29.66
N HIS A 4 49.50 -11.77 -28.70
CA HIS A 4 50.73 -11.54 -27.95
C HIS A 4 51.75 -12.61 -28.31
N THR A 5 52.91 -12.19 -28.79
CA THR A 5 54.00 -13.10 -29.17
C THR A 5 55.13 -12.96 -28.17
N GLN A 6 55.56 -14.08 -27.59
CA GLN A 6 56.71 -14.12 -26.70
C GLN A 6 57.74 -15.13 -27.24
N THR A 7 58.97 -14.68 -27.37
CA THR A 7 60.13 -15.52 -27.68
C THR A 7 60.79 -15.98 -26.39
N LEU A 8 60.86 -17.29 -26.19
CA LEU A 8 61.56 -17.92 -25.09
C LEU A 8 62.90 -18.45 -25.59
N GLN A 9 63.99 -17.97 -25.01
CA GLN A 9 65.34 -18.40 -25.37
C GLN A 9 65.79 -19.56 -24.48
N THR A 10 66.32 -20.62 -25.09
CA THR A 10 67.00 -21.68 -24.34
C THR A 10 68.49 -21.39 -24.26
N ILE A 11 69.15 -21.82 -23.18
CA ILE A 11 70.61 -21.68 -22.97
C ILE A 11 71.46 -22.25 -24.13
N LYS A 12 70.88 -23.07 -25.02
CA LYS A 12 71.55 -23.68 -26.18
C LYS A 12 71.14 -23.09 -27.54
N GLY A 13 70.43 -21.96 -27.59
CA GLY A 13 70.18 -21.20 -28.82
C GLY A 13 69.11 -21.74 -29.76
N CYS A 14 68.31 -22.71 -29.33
CA CYS A 14 67.04 -23.03 -30.00
C CYS A 14 65.94 -22.21 -29.34
N ASP A 15 65.53 -21.10 -29.96
CA ASP A 15 64.48 -20.23 -29.45
C ASP A 15 63.11 -20.80 -29.82
N SER A 16 62.14 -20.66 -28.91
CA SER A 16 60.75 -21.04 -29.15
C SER A 16 59.88 -19.79 -29.24
N ILE A 17 59.00 -19.71 -30.24
CA ILE A 17 58.01 -18.64 -30.37
C ILE A 17 56.69 -19.16 -29.83
N VAL A 18 56.13 -18.46 -28.84
CA VAL A 18 54.80 -18.71 -28.29
C VAL A 18 53.87 -17.59 -28.75
N ASN A 19 52.78 -17.95 -29.43
CA ASN A 19 51.73 -17.02 -29.83
C ASN A 19 50.49 -17.25 -28.97
N LEU A 20 50.09 -16.23 -28.20
CA LEU A 20 48.85 -16.20 -27.43
C LEU A 20 47.83 -15.32 -28.15
N THR A 21 46.72 -15.90 -28.58
CA THR A 21 45.55 -15.12 -29.02
C THR A 21 44.61 -14.97 -27.83
N LEU A 22 44.50 -13.76 -27.29
CA LEU A 22 43.62 -13.44 -26.17
C LEU A 22 42.33 -12.79 -26.68
N THR A 23 41.18 -13.39 -26.38
CA THR A 23 39.86 -12.77 -26.60
C THR A 23 39.28 -12.38 -25.25
N VAL A 24 39.00 -11.08 -25.08
CA VAL A 24 38.33 -10.53 -23.91
C VAL A 24 36.87 -10.31 -24.29
N ASN A 25 35.96 -11.00 -23.60
CA ASN A 25 34.53 -10.83 -23.80
C ASN A 25 34.02 -9.71 -22.89
N GLN A 26 33.10 -8.90 -23.40
CA GLN A 26 32.44 -7.86 -22.60
C GLN A 26 31.36 -8.48 -21.70
N PRO A 27 31.11 -7.90 -20.52
CA PRO A 27 29.98 -8.32 -19.68
C PRO A 27 28.65 -8.07 -20.42
N ALA A 28 27.70 -8.97 -20.23
CA ALA A 28 26.34 -8.82 -20.77
C ALA A 28 25.55 -7.85 -19.88
N PHE A 29 24.76 -6.95 -20.47
CA PHE A 29 23.89 -6.02 -19.75
C PHE A 29 22.42 -6.37 -19.95
N THR A 30 21.65 -6.41 -18.87
CA THR A 30 20.19 -6.58 -18.90
C THR A 30 19.54 -5.46 -18.09
N ASN A 31 18.53 -4.78 -18.63
CA ASN A 31 17.75 -3.80 -17.89
C ASN A 31 16.35 -4.37 -17.64
N LEU A 32 15.92 -4.32 -16.39
CA LEU A 32 14.62 -4.78 -15.91
C LEU A 32 13.82 -3.59 -15.38
N VAL A 33 12.52 -3.61 -15.62
CA VAL A 33 11.54 -2.73 -14.97
C VAL A 33 10.59 -3.62 -14.22
N ALA A 34 10.41 -3.35 -12.92
CA ALA A 34 9.49 -4.09 -12.08
C ALA A 34 8.68 -3.13 -11.22
N GLU A 35 7.49 -3.59 -10.85
CA GLU A 35 6.61 -2.90 -9.93
C GLU A 35 6.19 -3.87 -8.83
N ILE A 36 6.20 -3.39 -7.59
CA ILE A 36 5.71 -4.12 -6.41
C ILE A 36 4.82 -3.20 -5.60
N CYS A 37 4.05 -3.76 -4.68
CA CYS A 37 3.23 -2.97 -3.76
C CYS A 37 3.96 -2.61 -2.47
N GLN A 38 3.52 -1.53 -1.82
CA GLN A 38 4.06 -1.16 -0.51
C GLN A 38 3.97 -2.35 0.47
N GLY A 39 5.12 -2.71 1.07
CA GLY A 39 5.24 -3.84 1.99
C GLY A 39 5.62 -5.17 1.32
N GLU A 40 5.69 -5.22 -0.01
CA GLU A 40 6.28 -6.34 -0.76
C GLU A 40 7.79 -6.13 -0.96
N THR A 41 8.47 -7.20 -1.39
CA THR A 41 9.91 -7.17 -1.71
C THR A 41 10.16 -7.86 -3.05
N TYR A 42 10.91 -7.21 -3.93
CA TYR A 42 11.35 -7.79 -5.19
C TYR A 42 12.58 -8.70 -4.94
N THR A 43 12.42 -10.01 -5.19
CA THR A 43 13.42 -11.05 -4.82
C THR A 43 14.06 -11.79 -6.00
N LEU A 44 13.81 -11.33 -7.23
CA LEU A 44 14.28 -12.02 -8.44
C LEU A 44 15.67 -11.54 -8.87
N ASN A 45 16.40 -12.39 -9.62
CA ASN A 45 17.71 -12.06 -10.20
C ASN A 45 18.77 -11.58 -9.18
N GLY A 46 18.67 -12.06 -7.94
CA GLY A 46 19.59 -11.71 -6.86
C GLY A 46 19.33 -10.34 -6.21
N PHE A 47 18.28 -9.63 -6.63
CA PHE A 47 17.81 -8.44 -5.92
C PHE A 47 17.00 -8.84 -4.69
N ASN A 48 16.98 -7.95 -3.70
CA ASN A 48 16.13 -8.07 -2.51
C ASN A 48 15.77 -6.64 -2.05
N GLU A 49 14.99 -5.96 -2.88
CA GLU A 49 14.71 -4.53 -2.74
C GLU A 49 13.23 -4.29 -2.49
N ASP A 50 12.91 -3.38 -1.57
CA ASP A 50 11.56 -3.01 -1.14
C ASP A 50 11.29 -1.49 -1.28
N GLU A 51 12.23 -0.74 -1.86
CA GLU A 51 12.12 0.69 -2.11
C GLU A 51 12.19 1.03 -3.61
N THR A 52 11.54 2.13 -4.01
CA THR A 52 11.63 2.64 -5.39
C THR A 52 13.06 3.10 -5.66
N GLY A 53 13.66 2.61 -6.75
CA GLY A 53 15.04 2.95 -7.03
C GLY A 53 15.61 2.30 -8.27
N PHE A 54 16.88 2.62 -8.51
CA PHE A 54 17.71 1.97 -9.53
C PHE A 54 18.79 1.14 -8.84
N TYR A 55 18.83 -0.14 -9.15
CA TYR A 55 19.71 -1.12 -8.53
C TYR A 55 20.52 -1.84 -9.59
N THR A 56 21.77 -2.19 -9.28
CA THR A 56 22.64 -2.95 -10.18
C THR A 56 23.17 -4.18 -9.46
N GLN A 57 23.01 -5.35 -10.07
CA GLN A 57 23.56 -6.61 -9.61
C GLN A 57 24.51 -7.19 -10.66
N THR A 58 25.62 -7.77 -10.18
CA THR A 58 26.57 -8.49 -11.03
C THR A 58 26.45 -9.98 -10.75
N LEU A 59 25.94 -10.72 -11.73
CA LEU A 59 25.81 -12.17 -11.69
C LEU A 59 27.01 -12.81 -12.39
N GLN A 60 27.88 -13.48 -11.64
CA GLN A 60 29.02 -14.20 -12.22
C GLN A 60 28.53 -15.46 -12.94
N THR A 61 28.90 -15.61 -14.21
CA THR A 61 28.69 -16.89 -14.90
C THR A 61 29.83 -17.85 -14.58
N ALA A 62 29.56 -19.15 -14.58
CA ALA A 62 30.57 -20.20 -14.36
C ALA A 62 31.75 -20.18 -15.36
N LYS A 63 31.66 -19.37 -16.43
CA LYS A 63 32.71 -19.18 -17.46
C LYS A 63 33.46 -17.84 -17.34
N GLY A 64 33.27 -17.09 -16.25
CA GLY A 64 34.07 -15.90 -15.92
C GLY A 64 33.76 -14.64 -16.73
N CYS A 65 32.67 -14.64 -17.51
CA CYS A 65 32.11 -13.41 -18.07
C CYS A 65 30.95 -12.98 -17.16
N ASP A 66 31.14 -11.90 -16.42
CA ASP A 66 30.11 -11.38 -15.52
C ASP A 66 28.93 -10.83 -16.33
N SER A 67 27.71 -10.97 -15.79
CA SER A 67 26.50 -10.35 -16.35
C SER A 67 26.02 -9.27 -15.40
N ILE A 68 25.82 -8.06 -15.90
CA ILE A 68 25.31 -6.93 -15.14
C ILE A 68 23.82 -6.81 -15.39
N VAL A 69 23.02 -6.89 -14.33
CA VAL A 69 21.58 -6.68 -14.36
C VAL A 69 21.28 -5.37 -13.67
N ASN A 70 20.59 -4.47 -14.36
CA ASN A 70 20.07 -3.24 -13.79
C ASN A 70 18.57 -3.39 -13.59
N LEU A 71 18.07 -2.97 -12.44
CA LEU A 71 16.66 -2.98 -12.07
C LEU A 71 16.21 -1.54 -11.83
N THR A 72 15.15 -1.11 -12.52
CA THR A 72 14.34 0.04 -12.12
C THR A 72 13.11 -0.49 -11.41
N LEU A 73 13.04 -0.31 -10.10
CA LEU A 73 11.94 -0.77 -9.26
C LEU A 73 11.03 0.41 -8.91
N THR A 74 9.73 0.24 -9.09
CA THR A 74 8.69 1.16 -8.60
C THR A 74 7.86 0.48 -7.52
N VAL A 75 7.78 1.10 -6.34
CA VAL A 75 6.92 0.65 -5.24
C VAL A 75 5.63 1.47 -5.26
N ASN A 76 4.54 0.81 -5.60
CA ASN A 76 3.22 1.40 -5.72
C ASN A 76 2.55 1.53 -4.35
N GLN A 77 2.15 2.77 -4.03
CA GLN A 77 1.44 3.08 -2.78
C GLN A 77 -0.02 2.62 -2.86
N PRO A 78 -0.63 2.21 -1.74
CA PRO A 78 -2.04 1.86 -1.70
C PRO A 78 -2.91 3.08 -2.07
N ALA A 79 -3.94 2.84 -2.87
CA ALA A 79 -4.88 3.90 -3.23
C ALA A 79 -5.73 4.30 -2.01
N VAL A 80 -5.86 5.59 -1.71
CA VAL A 80 -6.62 6.07 -0.55
C VAL A 80 -7.92 6.74 -1.00
N THR A 81 -9.04 6.27 -0.45
CA THR A 81 -10.38 6.85 -0.64
C THR A 81 -10.90 7.38 0.69
N ASN A 82 -11.42 8.61 0.71
CA ASN A 82 -12.02 9.20 1.91
C ASN A 82 -13.51 9.41 1.69
N LEU A 83 -14.31 8.92 2.62
CA LEU A 83 -15.77 8.98 2.65
C LEU A 83 -16.24 9.76 3.87
N THR A 84 -17.37 10.44 3.73
CA THR A 84 -18.07 11.11 4.83
C THR A 84 -19.50 10.61 4.87
N ALA A 85 -20.00 10.25 6.06
CA ALA A 85 -21.39 9.85 6.24
C ALA A 85 -21.95 10.40 7.54
N GLU A 86 -23.27 10.49 7.62
CA GLU A 86 -24.00 10.87 8.82
C GLU A 86 -25.09 9.85 9.11
N ILE A 87 -25.26 9.53 10.40
CA ILE A 87 -26.34 8.66 10.88
C ILE A 87 -26.99 9.28 12.12
N CYS A 88 -28.24 8.91 12.41
CA CYS A 88 -28.88 9.26 13.68
C CYS A 88 -28.35 8.36 14.81
N GLN A 89 -28.41 8.85 16.05
CA GLN A 89 -28.10 8.04 17.23
C GLN A 89 -28.91 6.73 17.23
N GLY A 90 -28.23 5.60 17.46
CA GLY A 90 -28.83 4.28 17.47
C GLY A 90 -28.91 3.59 16.11
N VAL A 91 -28.60 4.30 15.02
CA VAL A 91 -28.45 3.72 13.68
C VAL A 91 -27.02 3.19 13.49
N THR A 92 -26.84 2.24 12.58
CA THR A 92 -25.53 1.70 12.19
C THR A 92 -25.28 1.95 10.70
N TYR A 93 -24.09 2.45 10.36
CA TYR A 93 -23.65 2.59 8.98
C TYR A 93 -23.12 1.24 8.46
N THR A 94 -23.69 0.74 7.36
CA THR A 94 -23.42 -0.62 6.83
C THR A 94 -22.91 -0.66 5.38
N ASP A 95 -22.56 0.50 4.81
CA ASP A 95 -22.12 0.61 3.42
C ASP A 95 -20.60 0.54 3.26
N ASN A 96 -20.14 0.29 2.04
CA ASN A 96 -18.71 0.28 1.68
C ASN A 96 -17.86 -0.66 2.56
N GLY A 97 -18.45 -1.74 3.06
CA GLY A 97 -17.81 -2.71 3.93
C GLY A 97 -17.72 -2.29 5.40
N PHE A 98 -18.15 -1.08 5.77
CA PHE A 98 -18.20 -0.65 7.17
C PHE A 98 -19.41 -1.21 7.89
N ASN A 99 -19.27 -1.40 9.20
CA ASN A 99 -20.36 -1.77 10.12
C ASN A 99 -20.11 -1.07 11.47
N VAL A 100 -20.39 0.24 11.51
CA VAL A 100 -20.00 1.12 12.63
C VAL A 100 -21.15 2.05 13.02
N SER A 101 -21.27 2.36 14.31
CA SER A 101 -22.33 3.21 14.88
C SER A 101 -21.81 4.39 15.69
N THR A 102 -20.49 4.55 15.77
CA THR A 102 -19.82 5.59 16.56
C THR A 102 -19.23 6.66 15.66
N ALA A 103 -19.36 7.92 16.08
CA ALA A 103 -18.74 9.03 15.38
C ALA A 103 -17.21 8.91 15.42
N GLY A 104 -16.54 9.35 14.36
CA GLY A 104 -15.08 9.34 14.26
C GLY A 104 -14.57 8.84 12.92
N LEU A 105 -13.25 8.65 12.86
CA LEU A 105 -12.55 8.12 11.70
C LEU A 105 -12.44 6.60 11.80
N HIS A 106 -12.90 5.90 10.77
CA HIS A 106 -12.81 4.44 10.64
C HIS A 106 -12.03 4.11 9.37
N THR A 107 -11.06 3.20 9.43
CA THR A 107 -10.21 2.83 8.29
C THR A 107 -10.33 1.35 7.97
N GLN A 108 -10.43 1.00 6.69
CA GLN A 108 -10.38 -0.37 6.19
C GLN A 108 -9.38 -0.50 5.05
N THR A 109 -8.76 -1.68 4.97
CA THR A 109 -7.90 -2.07 3.86
C THR A 109 -8.62 -3.10 3.00
N LEU A 110 -8.80 -2.79 1.72
CA LEU A 110 -9.37 -3.67 0.71
C LEU A 110 -8.24 -4.30 -0.10
N GLN A 111 -8.06 -5.61 0.07
CA GLN A 111 -7.04 -6.34 -0.68
C GLN A 111 -7.47 -6.57 -2.12
N THR A 112 -6.60 -6.30 -3.09
CA THR A 112 -6.86 -6.67 -4.48
C THR A 112 -6.03 -7.88 -4.86
N ALA A 113 -6.64 -8.86 -5.53
CA ALA A 113 -5.96 -10.13 -5.84
C ALA A 113 -4.82 -10.00 -6.88
N LYS A 114 -4.63 -8.83 -7.50
CA LYS A 114 -3.69 -8.60 -8.61
C LYS A 114 -3.04 -7.22 -8.62
N GLY A 115 -3.16 -6.45 -7.54
CA GLY A 115 -2.65 -5.09 -7.45
C GLY A 115 -2.52 -4.65 -6.00
N CYS A 116 -2.10 -3.41 -5.78
CA CYS A 116 -1.88 -2.93 -4.42
C CYS A 116 -3.19 -2.77 -3.66
N ASP A 117 -3.13 -3.09 -2.37
CA ASP A 117 -4.24 -2.90 -1.46
C ASP A 117 -4.73 -1.46 -1.52
N SER A 118 -6.03 -1.25 -1.31
CA SER A 118 -6.63 0.08 -1.23
C SER A 118 -7.02 0.37 0.21
N ILE A 119 -6.89 1.62 0.65
CA ILE A 119 -7.31 2.10 1.97
C ILE A 119 -8.58 2.94 1.80
N VAL A 120 -9.62 2.62 2.56
CA VAL A 120 -10.84 3.41 2.64
C VAL A 120 -10.97 3.98 4.05
N ASN A 121 -11.06 5.30 4.14
CA ASN A 121 -11.31 6.03 5.37
C ASN A 121 -12.74 6.56 5.37
N LEU A 122 -13.47 6.34 6.46
CA LEU A 122 -14.80 6.86 6.70
C LEU A 122 -14.77 7.81 7.89
N THR A 123 -15.12 9.07 7.66
CA THR A 123 -15.45 10.01 8.73
C THR A 123 -16.96 9.96 8.97
N LEU A 124 -17.37 9.41 10.11
CA LEU A 124 -18.77 9.26 10.49
C LEU A 124 -19.18 10.32 11.52
N THR A 125 -20.27 11.02 11.25
CA THR A 125 -20.96 11.89 12.21
C THR A 125 -22.20 11.18 12.74
N VAL A 126 -22.43 11.25 14.06
CA VAL A 126 -23.65 10.72 14.69
C VAL A 126 -24.48 11.87 15.23
N ASN A 127 -25.64 12.10 14.60
CA ASN A 127 -26.56 13.17 14.93
C ASN A 127 -27.48 12.76 16.09
N GLN A 128 -27.49 13.56 17.14
CA GLN A 128 -28.38 13.38 18.29
C GLN A 128 -29.83 13.73 17.88
N PRO A 129 -30.84 13.02 18.42
CA PRO A 129 -32.23 13.37 18.18
C PRO A 129 -32.51 14.79 18.70
N ALA A 130 -33.31 15.54 17.95
CA ALA A 130 -33.73 16.88 18.37
C ALA A 130 -34.67 16.78 19.58
N ILE A 131 -34.37 17.56 20.62
CA ILE A 131 -35.23 17.67 21.81
C ILE A 131 -36.09 18.92 21.67
N THR A 132 -37.42 18.76 21.74
CA THR A 132 -38.38 19.88 21.74
C THR A 132 -39.06 19.96 23.09
N ASN A 133 -38.99 21.12 23.75
CA ASN A 133 -39.68 21.36 25.01
C ASN A 133 -41.01 22.06 24.75
N LEU A 134 -42.11 21.51 25.26
CA LEU A 134 -43.43 22.12 25.21
C LEU A 134 -43.91 22.47 26.63
N THR A 135 -44.60 23.59 26.75
CA THR A 135 -45.26 24.05 27.98
C THR A 135 -46.76 24.10 27.73
N ALA A 136 -47.56 23.53 28.64
CA ALA A 136 -49.01 23.56 28.57
C ALA A 136 -49.60 23.82 29.96
N GLU A 137 -50.73 24.52 30.00
CA GLU A 137 -51.51 24.79 31.21
C GLU A 137 -52.91 24.19 31.05
N ILE A 138 -53.39 23.51 32.09
CA ILE A 138 -54.70 22.87 32.14
C ILE A 138 -55.40 23.24 33.45
N CYS A 139 -56.73 23.22 33.49
CA CYS A 139 -57.49 23.45 34.72
C CYS A 139 -57.47 22.20 35.63
N GLN A 140 -57.83 22.38 36.91
CA GLN A 140 -57.91 21.27 37.87
C GLN A 140 -58.93 20.22 37.40
N GLY A 141 -58.48 18.96 37.27
CA GLY A 141 -59.31 17.84 36.81
C GLY A 141 -59.29 17.63 35.29
N GLU A 142 -58.65 18.51 34.53
CA GLU A 142 -58.42 18.31 33.09
C GLU A 142 -57.19 17.42 32.84
N THR A 143 -57.00 17.01 31.59
CA THR A 143 -55.86 16.20 31.15
C THR A 143 -55.32 16.75 29.84
N TYR A 144 -54.01 16.95 29.77
CA TYR A 144 -53.34 17.36 28.54
C TYR A 144 -53.15 16.16 27.63
N THR A 145 -53.73 16.19 26.43
CA THR A 145 -53.65 15.13 25.41
C THR A 145 -53.16 15.66 24.06
N LEU A 146 -51.84 15.75 23.88
CA LEU A 146 -51.24 16.15 22.60
C LEU A 146 -49.93 15.40 22.38
N ASN A 147 -49.61 15.04 21.13
CA ASN A 147 -48.36 14.38 20.75
C ASN A 147 -48.01 13.15 21.60
N GLY A 148 -49.01 12.34 21.96
CA GLY A 148 -48.82 11.13 22.77
C GLY A 148 -48.65 11.37 24.28
N PHE A 149 -48.58 12.62 24.74
CA PHE A 149 -48.69 12.92 26.17
C PHE A 149 -50.15 12.77 26.63
N ASN A 150 -50.34 12.17 27.81
CA ASN A 150 -51.63 12.06 28.48
C ASN A 150 -51.42 12.26 29.99
N VAL A 151 -51.31 13.53 30.40
CA VAL A 151 -50.84 13.90 31.75
C VAL A 151 -51.81 14.86 32.44
N SER A 152 -52.05 14.64 33.73
CA SER A 152 -52.94 15.44 34.57
C SER A 152 -52.25 16.00 35.82
N THR A 153 -50.92 15.85 35.91
CA THR A 153 -50.10 16.29 37.04
C THR A 153 -49.04 17.28 36.57
N ALA A 154 -48.74 18.27 37.41
CA ALA A 154 -47.65 19.20 37.17
C ALA A 154 -46.29 18.49 37.26
N GLY A 155 -45.36 18.86 36.38
CA GLY A 155 -44.01 18.30 36.34
C GLY A 155 -43.43 18.26 34.94
N LEU A 156 -42.16 17.84 34.84
CA LEU A 156 -41.52 17.53 33.58
C LEU A 156 -41.90 16.10 33.17
N HIS A 157 -42.45 15.96 31.97
CA HIS A 157 -42.81 14.68 31.37
C HIS A 157 -42.04 14.51 30.05
N THR A 158 -41.43 13.34 29.83
CA THR A 158 -40.62 13.03 28.64
C THR A 158 -41.19 11.80 27.93
N GLN A 159 -41.20 11.81 26.60
CA GLN A 159 -41.58 10.69 25.73
C GLN A 159 -40.56 10.55 24.59
#